data_AF-A0A7M2SXL5-F1
#
_entry.id   AF-A0A7M2SXL5-F1
#
_cell.length_a   1.000
_cell.length_b   1.000
_cell.length_c   1.000
_cell.angle_alpha   90.00
_cell.angle_beta   90.00
_cell.angle_gamma   90.00
#
_symmetry.space_group_name_H-M   'P 1'
#
loop_
_entity.id
_entity.type
_entity.pdbx_description
1 polymer ?
#
loop_
_entity_poly.entity_id
_entity_poly.type
_entity_poly.pdbx_seq_one_letter_code
_entity_poly.pdbx_strand_id
1 'polypeptide(L)'
;MPSHSPVLITDLDNTLYDWIDYFGPCFRAMVDELSSAADVDPDELHRQFQAVYSRHRAPEYRWAIRELDFLRSRRPDEVNDLVWSGFSAFVRSRSKHLRLYPGVRNTLETLRERGFTVIGVSNAPIREVLRRVRCLRLQEQLDALVAWEGAHSGDRHLAHRSTPAGLALRTFTDAKQKPSTHPYTEALRHFAPQDHGKVLVVGDSVANDLVPGSSIGAVTVWARYGSGYAPENYATVRRLSFWKPEKLKDVYDSEVMEPDAVIDDFTQLLPIAESHVPMSDGITRRRQWEAVPAGPA
;
A
#
# COMPACT_ATOMS: atom_id res chain seq x y z
N MET A 1 1.83 -4.12 37.22
CA MET A 1 1.84 -2.90 36.38
C MET A 1 0.90 -3.14 35.21
N PRO A 2 0.13 -2.15 34.71
CA PRO A 2 -0.60 -2.35 33.48
C PRO A 2 0.42 -2.69 32.39
N SER A 3 0.29 -3.86 31.76
CA SER A 3 1.16 -4.23 30.64
C SER A 3 0.80 -3.31 29.47
N HIS A 4 1.68 -2.40 29.12
CA HIS A 4 1.49 -1.54 27.96
C HIS A 4 1.44 -2.43 26.70
N SER A 5 0.29 -2.47 26.02
CA SER A 5 0.12 -3.31 24.83
C SER A 5 1.05 -2.81 23.72
N PRO A 6 1.81 -3.70 23.07
CA PRO A 6 2.64 -3.31 21.93
C PRO A 6 1.77 -3.05 20.70
N VAL A 7 2.30 -2.29 19.75
CA VAL A 7 1.58 -1.89 18.53
C VAL A 7 2.38 -2.30 17.31
N LEU A 8 1.69 -2.89 16.33
CA LEU A 8 2.21 -3.08 14.99
C LEU A 8 1.51 -2.09 14.05
N ILE A 9 2.28 -1.21 13.45
CA ILE A 9 1.88 -0.42 12.30
C ILE A 9 2.44 -1.11 11.06
N THR A 10 1.57 -1.53 10.14
CA THR A 10 1.97 -2.20 8.91
C THR A 10 1.53 -1.40 7.69
N ASP A 11 2.41 -1.23 6.72
CA ASP A 11 1.99 -0.93 5.35
C ASP A 11 1.19 -2.12 4.77
N LEU A 12 0.51 -1.91 3.65
CA LEU A 12 -0.31 -2.92 2.98
C LEU A 12 0.27 -3.34 1.63
N ASP A 13 0.57 -2.37 0.77
CA ASP A 13 0.89 -2.60 -0.64
C ASP A 13 2.36 -3.02 -0.76
N ASN A 14 2.62 -4.17 -1.34
CA ASN A 14 3.95 -4.84 -1.34
C ASN A 14 4.48 -5.18 0.07
N THR A 15 3.63 -5.08 1.10
CA THR A 15 3.96 -5.51 2.47
C THR A 15 3.11 -6.72 2.86
N LEU A 16 1.78 -6.61 2.82
CA LEU A 16 0.85 -7.72 3.11
C LEU A 16 0.51 -8.54 1.87
N TYR A 17 0.57 -7.93 0.70
CA TYR A 17 0.28 -8.54 -0.59
C TYR A 17 1.03 -7.80 -1.70
N ASP A 18 1.32 -8.48 -2.80
CA ASP A 18 1.98 -7.87 -3.95
C ASP A 18 0.99 -7.05 -4.76
N TRP A 19 1.12 -5.72 -4.75
CA TRP A 19 0.20 -4.87 -5.49
C TRP A 19 0.56 -4.81 -6.98
N ILE A 20 1.86 -4.87 -7.32
CA ILE A 20 2.34 -4.75 -8.69
C ILE A 20 1.96 -6.02 -9.49
N ASP A 21 2.24 -7.20 -8.94
CA ASP A 21 1.92 -8.48 -9.56
C ASP A 21 0.43 -8.83 -9.49
N TYR A 22 -0.33 -8.15 -8.63
CA TYR A 22 -1.78 -8.12 -8.71
C TYR A 22 -2.26 -7.22 -9.86
N PHE A 23 -1.90 -5.93 -9.84
CA PHE A 23 -2.56 -4.94 -10.68
C PHE A 23 -2.14 -5.03 -12.14
N GLY A 24 -0.85 -5.28 -12.42
CA GLY A 24 -0.30 -5.41 -13.78
C GLY A 24 -1.10 -6.37 -14.68
N PRO A 25 -1.24 -7.66 -14.35
CA PRO A 25 -1.99 -8.61 -15.16
C PRO A 25 -3.51 -8.34 -15.16
N CYS A 26 -4.05 -7.73 -14.11
CA CYS A 26 -5.47 -7.34 -14.09
C CYS A 26 -5.76 -6.21 -15.09
N PHE A 27 -4.86 -5.23 -15.16
CA PHE A 27 -4.96 -4.13 -16.10
C PHE A 27 -4.80 -4.60 -17.55
N ARG A 28 -3.78 -5.43 -17.85
CA ARG A 28 -3.60 -5.98 -19.19
C ARG A 28 -4.83 -6.75 -19.66
N ALA A 29 -5.38 -7.64 -18.82
CA ALA A 29 -6.60 -8.39 -19.15
C ALA A 29 -7.81 -7.48 -19.43
N MET A 30 -7.94 -6.35 -18.73
CA MET A 30 -8.98 -5.36 -18.99
C MET A 30 -8.77 -4.64 -20.32
N VAL A 31 -7.54 -4.25 -20.64
CA VAL A 31 -7.21 -3.60 -21.92
C VAL A 31 -7.42 -4.54 -23.09
N ASP A 32 -6.99 -5.79 -22.99
CA ASP A 32 -7.14 -6.80 -24.04
C ASP A 32 -8.63 -7.06 -24.37
N GLU A 33 -9.46 -7.15 -23.32
CA GLU A 33 -10.92 -7.29 -23.45
C GLU A 33 -11.54 -6.07 -24.13
N LEU A 34 -11.21 -4.85 -23.69
CA LEU A 34 -11.75 -3.63 -24.27
C LEU A 34 -11.28 -3.41 -25.71
N SER A 35 -10.01 -3.70 -26.00
CA SER A 35 -9.43 -3.61 -27.33
C SER A 35 -10.17 -4.53 -28.30
N SER A 36 -10.37 -5.79 -27.90
CA SER A 36 -11.06 -6.79 -28.71
C SER A 36 -12.55 -6.46 -28.90
N ALA A 37 -13.24 -6.02 -27.85
CA ALA A 37 -14.67 -5.76 -27.89
C ALA A 37 -15.04 -4.47 -28.65
N ALA A 38 -14.14 -3.49 -28.68
CA ALA A 38 -14.41 -2.16 -29.23
C ALA A 38 -13.63 -1.82 -30.50
N ASP A 39 -12.72 -2.71 -30.94
CA ASP A 39 -11.74 -2.51 -32.02
C ASP A 39 -10.90 -1.24 -31.80
N VAL A 40 -10.33 -1.11 -30.60
CA VAL A 40 -9.49 0.03 -30.21
C VAL A 40 -8.08 -0.44 -29.94
N ASP A 41 -7.10 0.29 -30.48
CA ASP A 41 -5.69 0.01 -30.25
C ASP A 41 -5.32 -0.03 -28.74
N PRO A 42 -4.62 -1.08 -28.26
CA PRO A 42 -4.23 -1.18 -26.86
C PRO A 42 -3.39 0.00 -26.35
N ASP A 43 -2.54 0.60 -27.18
CA ASP A 43 -1.70 1.73 -26.76
C ASP A 43 -2.51 3.03 -26.63
N GLU A 44 -3.53 3.24 -27.48
CA GLU A 44 -4.54 4.28 -27.27
C GLU A 44 -5.29 4.09 -25.95
N LEU A 45 -5.75 2.87 -25.63
CA LEU A 45 -6.41 2.58 -24.36
C LEU A 45 -5.47 2.88 -23.17
N HIS A 46 -4.21 2.46 -23.23
CA HIS A 46 -3.22 2.77 -22.19
C HIS A 46 -3.08 4.28 -21.97
N ARG A 47 -3.00 5.09 -23.04
CA ARG A 47 -2.92 6.55 -22.93
C ARG A 47 -4.16 7.16 -22.28
N GLN A 48 -5.35 6.71 -22.66
CA GLN A 48 -6.60 7.19 -22.06
C GLN A 48 -6.70 6.81 -20.58
N PHE A 49 -6.34 5.57 -20.21
CA PHE A 49 -6.28 5.15 -18.81
C PHE A 49 -5.26 5.96 -18.02
N GLN A 50 -4.06 6.20 -18.56
CA GLN A 50 -3.06 7.04 -17.93
C GLN A 50 -3.60 8.46 -17.66
N ALA A 51 -4.31 9.06 -18.63
CA ALA A 51 -4.93 10.38 -18.45
C ALA A 51 -5.99 10.38 -17.34
N VAL A 52 -6.85 9.37 -17.30
CA VAL A 52 -7.88 9.20 -16.27
C VAL A 52 -7.26 9.00 -14.89
N TYR A 53 -6.29 8.09 -14.75
CA TYR A 53 -5.60 7.84 -13.48
C TYR A 53 -4.80 9.04 -13.00
N SER A 54 -4.22 9.82 -13.91
CA SER A 54 -3.51 11.07 -13.59
C SER A 54 -4.47 12.11 -13.00
N ARG A 55 -5.64 12.30 -13.64
CA ARG A 55 -6.64 13.25 -13.15
C ARG A 55 -7.19 12.88 -11.78
N HIS A 56 -7.41 11.59 -11.55
CA HIS A 56 -7.97 11.08 -10.30
C HIS A 56 -6.93 10.73 -9.24
N ARG A 57 -5.65 10.77 -9.60
CA ARG A 57 -4.51 10.37 -8.76
C ARG A 57 -4.69 9.00 -8.12
N ALA A 58 -5.29 8.06 -8.85
CA ALA A 58 -5.64 6.73 -8.36
C ALA A 58 -5.55 5.69 -9.49
N PRO A 59 -4.55 4.80 -9.50
CA PRO A 59 -4.37 3.79 -10.55
C PRO A 59 -5.47 2.73 -10.59
N GLU A 60 -6.26 2.59 -9.52
CA GLU A 60 -7.37 1.64 -9.43
C GLU A 60 -8.75 2.31 -9.44
N TYR A 61 -8.84 3.54 -9.95
CA TYR A 61 -10.07 4.31 -9.96
C TYR A 61 -11.23 3.55 -10.63
N ARG A 62 -12.29 3.28 -9.84
CA ARG A 62 -13.37 2.35 -10.21
C ARG A 62 -14.19 2.74 -11.45
N TRP A 63 -14.20 4.02 -11.82
CA TRP A 63 -14.98 4.51 -12.96
C TRP A 63 -14.11 4.72 -14.20
N ALA A 64 -12.85 4.27 -14.17
CA ALA A 64 -11.89 4.62 -15.20
C ALA A 64 -12.34 4.26 -16.61
N ILE A 65 -12.92 3.07 -16.81
CA ILE A 65 -13.43 2.64 -18.13
C ILE A 65 -14.48 3.63 -18.64
N ARG A 66 -15.40 4.08 -17.78
CA ARG A 66 -16.52 4.96 -18.17
C ARG A 66 -16.07 6.36 -18.57
N GLU A 67 -14.85 6.73 -18.22
CA GLU A 67 -14.26 8.04 -18.52
C GLU A 67 -13.24 7.98 -19.66
N LEU A 68 -13.13 6.83 -20.35
CA LEU A 68 -12.33 6.69 -21.56
C LEU A 68 -12.98 7.44 -22.72
N ASP A 69 -12.15 8.19 -23.45
CA ASP A 69 -12.60 9.09 -24.52
C ASP A 69 -13.27 8.35 -25.68
N PHE A 70 -12.83 7.14 -25.99
CA PHE A 70 -13.43 6.34 -27.08
C PHE A 70 -14.89 5.95 -26.83
N LEU A 71 -15.38 6.06 -25.58
CA LEU A 71 -16.78 5.80 -25.23
C LEU A 71 -17.69 7.01 -25.47
N ARG A 72 -17.15 8.23 -25.65
CA ARG A 72 -17.94 9.47 -25.71
C ARG A 72 -18.91 9.52 -26.89
N SER A 73 -18.58 8.87 -28.01
CA SER A 73 -19.40 8.82 -29.22
C SER A 73 -20.26 7.55 -29.33
N ARG A 74 -20.25 6.68 -28.32
CA ARG A 74 -20.97 5.40 -28.32
C ARG A 74 -22.35 5.54 -27.66
N ARG A 75 -23.26 4.63 -28.00
CA ARG A 75 -24.60 4.62 -27.42
C ARG A 75 -24.55 4.15 -25.96
N PRO A 76 -25.47 4.58 -25.08
CA PRO A 76 -25.40 4.25 -23.65
C PRO A 76 -25.44 2.75 -23.32
N ASP A 77 -26.16 1.94 -24.10
CA ASP A 77 -26.20 0.49 -24.01
C ASP A 77 -24.82 -0.13 -24.28
N GLU A 78 -24.21 0.27 -25.39
CA GLU A 78 -22.87 -0.17 -25.80
C GLU A 78 -21.80 0.23 -24.77
N VAL A 79 -21.88 1.44 -24.22
CA VAL A 79 -21.01 1.89 -23.13
C VAL A 79 -21.14 0.99 -21.90
N ASN A 80 -22.37 0.63 -21.52
CA ASN A 80 -22.58 -0.23 -20.35
C ASN A 80 -22.03 -1.64 -20.58
N ASP A 81 -22.21 -2.20 -21.78
CA ASP A 81 -21.69 -3.52 -22.15
C ASP A 81 -20.16 -3.55 -22.12
N LEU A 82 -19.50 -2.52 -22.68
CA LEU A 82 -18.03 -2.39 -22.67
C LEU A 82 -17.48 -2.20 -21.25
N VAL A 83 -18.12 -1.34 -20.45
CA VAL A 83 -17.74 -1.14 -19.04
C VAL A 83 -17.88 -2.45 -18.27
N TRP A 84 -18.99 -3.17 -18.47
CA TRP A 84 -19.20 -4.45 -17.82
C TRP A 84 -18.18 -5.50 -18.25
N SER A 85 -17.88 -5.60 -19.56
CA SER A 85 -16.94 -6.59 -20.06
C SER A 85 -15.53 -6.35 -19.56
N GLY A 86 -15.01 -5.13 -19.73
CA GLY A 86 -13.67 -4.77 -19.26
C GLY A 86 -13.52 -4.91 -17.75
N PHE A 87 -14.51 -4.48 -16.97
CA PHE A 87 -14.50 -4.67 -15.52
C PHE A 87 -14.55 -6.16 -15.15
N SER A 88 -15.35 -6.95 -15.85
CA SER A 88 -15.42 -8.40 -15.62
C SER A 88 -14.08 -9.08 -15.90
N ALA A 89 -13.37 -8.70 -16.97
CA ALA A 89 -12.03 -9.19 -17.26
C ALA A 89 -11.03 -8.85 -16.13
N PHE A 90 -11.04 -7.60 -15.64
CA PHE A 90 -10.24 -7.19 -14.49
C PHE A 90 -10.55 -8.06 -13.25
N VAL A 91 -11.83 -8.25 -12.93
CA VAL A 91 -12.27 -9.04 -11.76
C VAL A 91 -11.87 -10.51 -11.87
N ARG A 92 -12.01 -11.12 -13.06
CA ARG A 92 -11.57 -12.50 -13.33
C ARG A 92 -10.06 -12.66 -13.18
N SER A 93 -9.29 -11.65 -13.56
CA SER A 93 -7.84 -11.67 -13.37
C SER A 93 -7.48 -11.46 -11.89
N ARG A 94 -8.18 -10.57 -11.17
CA ARG A 94 -7.96 -10.30 -9.75
C ARG A 94 -8.11 -11.54 -8.88
N SER A 95 -9.10 -12.38 -9.15
CA SER A 95 -9.31 -13.62 -8.37
C SER A 95 -8.14 -14.61 -8.48
N LYS A 96 -7.29 -14.47 -9.50
CA LYS A 96 -6.09 -15.30 -9.70
C LYS A 96 -4.87 -14.71 -9.01
N HIS A 97 -4.71 -13.38 -9.07
CA HIS A 97 -3.47 -12.69 -8.70
C HIS A 97 -3.49 -11.99 -7.33
N LEU A 98 -4.64 -11.49 -6.85
CA LEU A 98 -4.69 -10.80 -5.55
C LEU A 98 -4.65 -11.81 -4.40
N ARG A 99 -3.49 -11.94 -3.77
CA ARG A 99 -3.23 -12.87 -2.65
C ARG A 99 -2.30 -12.22 -1.64
N LEU A 100 -2.42 -12.64 -0.38
CA LEU A 100 -1.44 -12.28 0.64
C LEU A 100 -0.11 -12.95 0.32
N TYR A 101 0.99 -12.31 0.73
CA TYR A 101 2.26 -13.03 0.81
C TYR A 101 2.13 -14.23 1.77
N PRO A 102 2.90 -15.31 1.55
CA PRO A 102 2.92 -16.44 2.46
C PRO A 102 3.14 -16.01 3.92
N GLY A 103 2.48 -16.69 4.85
CA GLY A 103 2.67 -16.44 6.29
C GLY A 103 2.04 -15.16 6.86
N VAL A 104 1.64 -14.19 6.03
CA VAL A 104 1.06 -12.90 6.50
C VAL A 104 -0.12 -13.10 7.43
N ARG A 105 -1.12 -13.88 7.01
CA ARG A 105 -2.33 -14.11 7.81
C ARG A 105 -2.01 -14.67 9.20
N ASN A 106 -1.30 -15.79 9.24
CA ASN A 106 -0.98 -16.48 10.48
C ASN A 106 -0.09 -15.63 11.39
N THR A 107 0.81 -14.82 10.81
CA THR A 107 1.68 -13.92 11.56
C THR A 107 0.88 -12.82 12.23
N LEU A 108 -0.03 -12.16 11.50
CA LEU A 108 -0.91 -11.13 12.08
C LEU A 108 -1.82 -11.71 13.16
N GLU A 109 -2.39 -12.90 12.94
CA GLU A 109 -3.19 -13.62 13.94
C GLU A 109 -2.37 -13.89 15.21
N THR A 110 -1.17 -14.45 15.05
CA THR A 110 -0.26 -14.75 16.16
C THR A 110 0.13 -13.49 16.94
N LEU A 111 0.39 -12.37 16.27
CA LEU A 111 0.70 -11.11 16.94
C LEU A 111 -0.49 -10.58 17.75
N ARG A 112 -1.71 -10.67 17.21
CA ARG A 112 -2.93 -10.28 17.93
C ARG A 112 -3.20 -11.16 19.14
N GLU A 113 -3.00 -12.47 19.03
CA GLU A 113 -3.08 -13.41 20.16
C GLU A 113 -2.07 -13.08 21.27
N ARG A 114 -0.94 -12.47 20.91
CA ARG A 114 0.10 -11.98 21.83
C ARG A 114 -0.19 -10.56 22.36
N GLY A 115 -1.36 -10.00 22.05
CA GLY A 115 -1.80 -8.71 22.57
C GLY A 115 -1.32 -7.49 21.77
N PHE A 116 -0.77 -7.67 20.57
CA PHE A 116 -0.50 -6.53 19.69
C PHE A 116 -1.79 -5.91 19.18
N THR A 117 -1.87 -4.59 19.22
CA THR A 117 -2.80 -3.83 18.37
C THR A 117 -2.21 -3.71 16.97
N VAL A 118 -2.91 -4.22 15.96
CA VAL A 118 -2.45 -4.23 14.56
C VAL A 118 -3.19 -3.17 13.76
N ILE A 119 -2.45 -2.20 13.23
CA ILE A 119 -2.98 -1.05 12.49
C ILE A 119 -2.39 -1.03 11.08
N GLY A 120 -3.25 -1.14 10.07
CA GLY A 120 -2.84 -0.95 8.68
C GLY A 120 -2.76 0.54 8.31
N VAL A 121 -1.68 0.97 7.63
CA VAL A 121 -1.51 2.36 7.20
C VAL A 121 -1.07 2.45 5.74
N SER A 122 -1.89 3.06 4.87
CA SER A 122 -1.62 3.11 3.42
C SER A 122 -1.79 4.51 2.83
N ASN A 123 -0.95 4.87 1.86
CA ASN A 123 -1.13 6.06 1.03
C ASN A 123 -2.16 5.86 -0.09
N ALA A 124 -2.56 4.62 -0.37
CA ALA A 124 -3.58 4.36 -1.37
C ALA A 124 -4.95 4.89 -0.90
N PRO A 125 -5.81 5.29 -1.84
CA PRO A 125 -7.13 5.80 -1.49
C PRO A 125 -7.97 4.73 -0.78
N ILE A 126 -8.73 5.18 0.23
CA ILE A 126 -9.33 4.31 1.24
C ILE A 126 -10.32 3.29 0.65
N ARG A 127 -10.99 3.60 -0.46
CA ARG A 127 -11.91 2.64 -1.08
C ARG A 127 -11.19 1.44 -1.66
N GLU A 128 -10.07 1.69 -2.31
CA GLU A 128 -9.21 0.71 -2.97
C GLU A 128 -8.59 -0.18 -1.90
N VAL A 129 -8.12 0.43 -0.80
CA VAL A 129 -7.68 -0.28 0.39
C VAL A 129 -8.78 -1.17 0.97
N LEU A 130 -9.97 -0.63 1.26
CA LEU A 130 -11.08 -1.43 1.82
C LEU A 130 -11.53 -2.55 0.86
N ARG A 131 -11.47 -2.33 -0.46
CA ARG A 131 -11.74 -3.38 -1.44
C ARG A 131 -10.74 -4.52 -1.30
N ARG A 132 -9.44 -4.22 -1.25
CA ARG A 132 -8.37 -5.22 -1.11
C ARG A 132 -8.47 -5.95 0.23
N VAL A 133 -8.69 -5.22 1.34
CA VAL A 133 -8.94 -5.81 2.67
C VAL A 133 -10.10 -6.81 2.63
N ARG A 134 -11.23 -6.49 1.99
CA ARG A 134 -12.36 -7.43 1.85
C ARG A 134 -12.03 -8.63 0.97
N CYS A 135 -11.41 -8.40 -0.20
CA CYS A 135 -11.04 -9.49 -1.10
C CYS A 135 -10.05 -10.48 -0.45
N LEU A 136 -9.12 -9.96 0.34
CA LEU A 136 -8.11 -10.71 1.06
C LEU A 136 -8.57 -11.18 2.44
N ARG A 137 -9.81 -10.86 2.86
CA ARG A 137 -10.36 -11.19 4.17
C ARG A 137 -9.43 -10.79 5.33
N LEU A 138 -8.92 -9.56 5.30
CA LEU A 138 -7.98 -9.04 6.32
C LEU A 138 -8.69 -8.34 7.50
N GLN A 139 -10.02 -8.20 7.46
CA GLN A 139 -10.77 -7.51 8.52
C GLN A 139 -10.69 -8.20 9.89
N GLU A 140 -10.33 -9.48 9.92
CA GLU A 140 -10.16 -10.23 11.17
C GLU A 140 -8.72 -10.15 11.69
N GLN A 141 -7.78 -9.61 10.91
CA GLN A 141 -6.35 -9.52 11.25
C GLN A 141 -5.88 -8.10 11.53
N LEU A 142 -6.75 -7.10 11.29
CA LEU A 142 -6.46 -5.68 11.53
C LEU A 142 -7.49 -5.14 12.55
N ASP A 143 -7.00 -4.45 13.57
CA ASP A 143 -7.87 -3.77 14.54
C ASP A 143 -8.28 -2.39 14.01
N ALA A 144 -7.40 -1.75 13.23
CA ALA A 144 -7.67 -0.47 12.62
C ALA A 144 -7.00 -0.29 11.25
N LEU A 145 -7.54 0.67 10.48
CA LEU A 145 -7.01 1.09 9.20
C LEU A 145 -6.93 2.62 9.14
N VAL A 146 -5.80 3.14 8.67
CA VAL A 146 -5.57 4.55 8.39
C VAL A 146 -5.14 4.71 6.94
N ALA A 147 -5.96 5.38 6.13
CA ALA A 147 -5.61 5.57 4.71
C ALA A 147 -5.99 6.94 4.17
N TRP A 148 -5.41 7.31 3.03
CA TRP A 148 -5.77 8.54 2.34
C TRP A 148 -7.25 8.52 1.93
N GLU A 149 -7.96 9.63 2.16
CA GLU A 149 -9.39 9.73 1.84
C GLU A 149 -9.71 9.60 0.34
N GLY A 150 -8.72 9.79 -0.52
CA GLY A 150 -8.84 9.76 -1.97
C GLY A 150 -9.16 11.13 -2.58
N ALA A 151 -9.11 11.21 -3.91
CA ALA A 151 -9.30 12.48 -4.63
C ALA A 151 -10.77 12.94 -4.68
N HIS A 152 -11.74 12.07 -4.40
CA HIS A 152 -13.15 12.43 -4.48
C HIS A 152 -13.76 12.66 -3.10
N SER A 153 -14.49 13.76 -2.95
CA SER A 153 -15.16 14.15 -1.70
C SER A 153 -16.12 13.09 -1.13
N GLY A 154 -16.70 12.24 -1.98
CA GLY A 154 -17.59 11.15 -1.58
C GLY A 154 -16.89 9.88 -1.10
N ASP A 155 -15.56 9.77 -1.26
CA ASP A 155 -14.80 8.55 -0.97
C ASP A 155 -14.74 8.25 0.51
N ARG A 156 -14.48 9.28 1.33
CA ARG A 156 -14.52 9.18 2.79
C ARG A 156 -15.87 8.69 3.31
N HIS A 157 -16.97 9.33 2.92
CA HIS A 157 -18.31 8.98 3.42
C HIS A 157 -18.70 7.55 3.05
N LEU A 158 -18.43 7.14 1.81
CA LEU A 158 -18.74 5.78 1.37
C LEU A 158 -17.77 4.73 1.95
N ALA A 159 -16.52 5.09 2.24
CA ALA A 159 -15.59 4.21 2.95
C ALA A 159 -16.11 3.88 4.35
N HIS A 160 -16.53 4.89 5.13
CA HIS A 160 -17.11 4.67 6.46
C HIS A 160 -18.34 3.75 6.41
N ARG A 161 -19.22 3.90 5.41
CA ARG A 161 -20.38 2.99 5.22
C ARG A 161 -20.01 1.57 4.80
N SER A 162 -18.87 1.40 4.14
CA SER A 162 -18.44 0.11 3.58
C SER A 162 -17.38 -0.59 4.43
N THR A 163 -17.05 -0.03 5.59
CA THR A 163 -16.05 -0.58 6.49
C THR A 163 -16.60 -1.86 7.13
N PRO A 164 -15.88 -2.99 7.10
CA PRO A 164 -16.31 -4.21 7.77
C PRO A 164 -16.54 -3.98 9.26
N ALA A 165 -17.53 -4.67 9.84
CA ALA A 165 -17.74 -4.65 11.28
C ALA A 165 -16.49 -5.13 12.01
N GLY A 166 -16.14 -4.48 13.13
CA GLY A 166 -14.95 -4.80 13.91
C GLY A 166 -13.65 -4.14 13.43
N LEU A 167 -13.61 -3.55 12.23
CA LEU A 167 -12.45 -2.80 11.75
C LEU A 167 -12.64 -1.30 12.00
N ALA A 168 -11.79 -0.70 12.83
CA ALA A 168 -11.80 0.74 13.03
C ALA A 168 -11.19 1.45 11.80
N LEU A 169 -11.71 2.64 11.46
CA LEU A 169 -11.26 3.38 10.28
C LEU A 169 -10.97 4.84 10.59
N ARG A 170 -9.81 5.30 10.14
CA ARG A 170 -9.47 6.72 10.02
C ARG A 170 -8.99 7.07 8.61
N THR A 171 -9.25 8.31 8.24
CA THR A 171 -8.77 8.87 6.96
C THR A 171 -7.98 10.15 7.18
N PHE A 172 -7.09 10.46 6.25
CA PHE A 172 -6.31 11.70 6.20
C PHE A 172 -6.32 12.31 4.79
N THR A 173 -6.00 13.60 4.70
CA THR A 173 -5.97 14.36 3.44
C THR A 173 -4.62 14.20 2.71
N ASP A 174 -4.56 14.51 1.42
CA ASP A 174 -3.40 14.25 0.55
C ASP A 174 -2.06 14.80 1.10
N ALA A 175 -2.04 16.02 1.65
CA ALA A 175 -0.85 16.65 2.21
C ALA A 175 -0.24 15.92 3.43
N LYS A 176 -0.93 14.91 3.95
CA LYS A 176 -0.57 14.13 5.13
C LYS A 176 -0.14 12.71 4.80
N GLN A 177 -0.02 12.36 3.52
CA GLN A 177 0.53 11.08 3.09
C GLN A 177 1.95 10.85 3.64
N LYS A 178 2.30 9.58 3.84
CA LYS A 178 3.69 9.15 4.01
C LYS A 178 4.51 9.73 2.85
N PRO A 179 5.69 10.35 3.09
CA PRO A 179 6.59 10.18 4.24
C PRO A 179 6.30 11.08 5.46
N SER A 180 5.15 11.76 5.55
CA SER A 180 4.74 12.43 6.79
C SER A 180 4.54 11.42 7.93
N THR A 181 4.88 11.80 9.16
CA THR A 181 4.55 11.03 10.38
C THR A 181 3.06 11.10 10.75
N HIS A 182 2.29 11.97 10.09
CA HIS A 182 0.89 12.23 10.43
C HIS A 182 0.02 10.96 10.49
N PRO A 183 0.06 10.03 9.51
CA PRO A 183 -0.76 8.83 9.53
C PRO A 183 -0.44 7.93 10.75
N TYR A 184 0.83 7.85 11.14
CA TYR A 184 1.26 7.04 12.29
C TYR A 184 0.88 7.68 13.62
N THR A 185 1.08 8.99 13.77
CA THR A 185 0.65 9.71 14.98
C THR A 185 -0.88 9.65 15.16
N GLU A 186 -1.67 9.75 14.07
CA GLU A 186 -3.12 9.57 14.14
C GLU A 186 -3.51 8.12 14.43
N ALA A 187 -2.76 7.14 13.93
CA ALA A 187 -2.96 5.73 14.24
C ALA A 187 -2.81 5.47 15.75
N LEU A 188 -1.67 5.89 16.33
CA LEU A 188 -1.39 5.72 17.76
C LEU A 188 -2.40 6.49 18.62
N ARG A 189 -2.64 7.76 18.30
CA ARG A 189 -3.56 8.62 19.08
C ARG A 189 -4.99 8.08 19.17
N HIS A 190 -5.46 7.33 18.18
CA HIS A 190 -6.86 6.86 18.13
C HIS A 190 -7.02 5.40 18.49
N PHE A 191 -6.04 4.57 18.18
CA PHE A 191 -6.16 3.12 18.29
C PHE A 191 -5.21 2.53 19.34
N ALA A 192 -4.25 3.31 19.83
CA ALA A 192 -3.41 2.98 20.98
C ALA A 192 -3.17 4.22 21.88
N PRO A 193 -4.23 4.87 22.41
CA PRO A 193 -4.13 6.18 23.09
C PRO A 193 -3.53 6.14 24.50
N GLN A 194 -3.50 4.95 25.12
CA GLN A 194 -2.84 4.76 26.41
C GLN A 194 -1.33 4.64 26.18
N ASP A 195 -0.53 4.75 27.25
CA ASP A 195 0.88 4.37 27.16
C ASP A 195 0.98 2.97 26.54
N HIS A 196 1.54 2.93 25.34
CA HIS A 196 1.75 1.72 24.57
C HIS A 196 3.16 1.20 24.83
N GLY A 197 3.35 -0.09 24.66
CA GLY A 197 4.67 -0.70 24.76
C GLY A 197 5.52 -0.35 23.54
N LYS A 198 6.25 -1.35 23.07
CA LYS A 198 7.00 -1.28 21.83
C LYS A 198 6.07 -0.98 20.63
N VAL A 199 6.47 -0.05 19.78
CA VAL A 199 5.85 0.18 18.47
C VAL A 199 6.76 -0.38 17.38
N LEU A 200 6.20 -1.22 16.53
CA LEU A 200 6.85 -1.74 15.31
C LEU A 200 6.23 -1.06 14.09
N VAL A 201 7.06 -0.65 13.14
CA VAL A 201 6.64 -0.22 11.81
C VAL A 201 7.25 -1.17 10.78
N VAL A 202 6.41 -1.82 9.98
CA VAL A 202 6.84 -2.70 8.87
C VAL A 202 6.32 -2.19 7.54
N GLY A 203 7.18 -2.13 6.53
CA GLY A 203 6.83 -1.70 5.17
C GLY A 203 7.93 -1.97 4.16
N ASP A 204 7.59 -1.94 2.87
CA ASP A 204 8.54 -2.16 1.76
C ASP A 204 9.33 -0.91 1.39
N SER A 205 8.79 0.28 1.66
CA SER A 205 9.42 1.55 1.30
C SER A 205 10.22 2.14 2.46
N VAL A 206 11.54 2.29 2.27
CA VAL A 206 12.40 2.97 3.25
C VAL A 206 11.93 4.40 3.48
N ALA A 207 11.71 5.16 2.40
CA ALA A 207 11.32 6.56 2.49
C ALA A 207 9.90 6.77 3.02
N ASN A 208 8.91 5.98 2.58
CA ASN A 208 7.53 6.18 3.00
C ASN A 208 7.20 5.49 4.31
N ASP A 209 7.81 4.35 4.64
CA ASP A 209 7.43 3.60 5.83
C ASP A 209 8.41 3.78 6.97
N LEU A 210 9.70 3.55 6.70
CA LEU A 210 10.68 3.44 7.78
C LEU A 210 11.09 4.82 8.28
N VAL A 211 11.34 5.80 7.40
CA VAL A 211 11.66 7.19 7.78
C VAL A 211 10.63 7.81 8.74
N PRO A 212 9.33 7.83 8.42
CA PRO A 212 8.34 8.33 9.38
C PRO A 212 8.19 7.41 10.60
N GLY A 213 8.45 6.11 10.49
CA GLY A 213 8.42 5.18 11.62
C GLY A 213 9.51 5.47 12.65
N SER A 214 10.75 5.61 12.20
CA SER A 214 11.88 6.01 13.05
C SER A 214 11.67 7.37 13.69
N SER A 215 11.08 8.32 12.95
CA SER A 215 10.78 9.67 13.45
C SER A 215 9.79 9.72 14.63
N ILE A 216 8.98 8.67 14.81
CA ILE A 216 8.09 8.52 15.97
C ILE A 216 8.66 7.59 17.05
N GLY A 217 9.92 7.17 16.92
CA GLY A 217 10.59 6.26 17.86
C GLY A 217 10.18 4.80 17.73
N ALA A 218 9.57 4.39 16.62
CA ALA A 218 9.23 2.99 16.38
C ALA A 218 10.45 2.18 15.96
N VAL A 219 10.44 0.88 16.27
CA VAL A 219 11.38 -0.08 15.71
C VAL A 219 10.97 -0.36 14.26
N THR A 220 11.86 -0.06 13.32
CA THR A 220 11.63 -0.12 11.88
C THR A 220 12.04 -1.47 11.30
N VAL A 221 11.14 -2.10 10.55
CA VAL A 221 11.34 -3.41 9.93
C VAL A 221 11.15 -3.29 8.42
N TRP A 222 12.22 -3.44 7.66
CA TRP A 222 12.16 -3.37 6.21
C TRP A 222 11.70 -4.71 5.60
N ALA A 223 10.54 -4.71 4.95
CA ALA A 223 10.04 -5.83 4.16
C ALA A 223 10.71 -5.86 2.78
N ARG A 224 11.98 -6.29 2.71
CA ARG A 224 12.80 -6.25 1.48
C ARG A 224 12.17 -7.02 0.32
N TYR A 225 11.43 -8.09 0.62
CA TYR A 225 10.73 -8.89 -0.36
C TYR A 225 9.69 -8.12 -1.18
N GLY A 226 9.19 -6.98 -0.69
CA GLY A 226 8.21 -6.14 -1.40
C GLY A 226 8.74 -5.52 -2.70
N SER A 227 10.04 -5.60 -2.94
CA SER A 227 10.68 -5.22 -4.21
C SER A 227 10.76 -6.34 -5.25
N GLY A 228 10.31 -7.56 -4.91
CA GLY A 228 10.48 -8.78 -5.70
C GLY A 228 9.39 -9.05 -6.77
N TYR A 229 8.86 -8.03 -7.41
CA TYR A 229 7.78 -8.13 -8.41
C TYR A 229 8.28 -8.44 -9.83
N ALA A 230 7.40 -8.97 -10.69
CA ALA A 230 7.75 -9.30 -12.07
C ALA A 230 8.03 -8.04 -12.94
N PRO A 231 9.12 -7.99 -13.73
CA PRO A 231 9.47 -6.83 -14.54
C PRO A 231 8.38 -6.37 -15.52
N GLU A 232 7.62 -7.30 -16.10
CA GLU A 232 6.52 -6.99 -17.00
C GLU A 232 5.36 -6.27 -16.30
N ASN A 233 5.07 -6.64 -15.06
CA ASN A 233 4.00 -6.05 -14.25
C ASN A 233 4.40 -4.64 -13.84
N TYR A 234 5.65 -4.50 -13.37
CA TYR A 234 6.22 -3.19 -13.11
C TYR A 234 6.20 -2.28 -14.34
N ALA A 235 6.55 -2.80 -15.53
CA ALA A 235 6.49 -2.04 -16.76
C ALA A 235 5.06 -1.56 -17.08
N THR A 236 4.04 -2.41 -16.89
CA THR A 236 2.62 -2.01 -17.03
C THR A 236 2.25 -0.90 -16.05
N VAL A 237 2.55 -1.07 -14.76
CA VAL A 237 2.25 -0.07 -13.73
C VAL A 237 2.96 1.26 -14.03
N ARG A 238 4.23 1.21 -14.42
CA ARG A 238 5.04 2.38 -14.74
C ARG A 238 4.45 3.18 -15.90
N ARG A 239 3.94 2.50 -16.94
CA ARG A 239 3.26 3.17 -18.07
C ARG A 239 2.00 3.93 -17.65
N LEU A 240 1.33 3.49 -16.58
CA LEU A 240 0.11 4.11 -16.05
C LEU A 240 0.40 5.14 -14.95
N SER A 241 1.59 5.06 -14.37
CA SER A 241 1.97 5.92 -13.27
C SER A 241 2.01 7.38 -13.73
N PHE A 242 1.36 8.23 -12.94
CA PHE A 242 1.48 9.69 -12.99
C PHE A 242 2.57 10.20 -12.04
N TRP A 243 3.24 9.27 -11.34
CA TRP A 243 4.40 9.54 -10.52
C TRP A 243 5.57 9.87 -11.44
N LYS A 244 6.23 11.00 -11.22
CA LYS A 244 7.45 11.29 -11.98
C LYS A 244 8.50 10.21 -11.69
N PRO A 245 9.34 9.81 -12.68
CA PRO A 245 10.35 8.77 -12.51
C PRO A 245 11.25 8.96 -11.28
N GLU A 246 11.49 10.21 -10.89
CA GLU A 246 12.32 10.56 -9.74
C GLU A 246 11.68 10.13 -8.41
N LYS A 247 10.34 10.24 -8.27
CA LYS A 247 9.61 9.77 -7.08
C LYS A 247 9.64 8.25 -6.94
N LEU A 248 9.71 7.50 -8.04
CA LEU A 248 9.86 6.04 -7.98
C LEU A 248 11.23 5.66 -7.42
N LYS A 249 12.28 6.40 -7.76
CA LYS A 249 13.62 6.17 -7.22
C LYS A 249 13.69 6.47 -5.72
N ASP A 250 13.10 7.59 -5.28
CA ASP A 250 13.08 7.99 -3.87
C ASP A 250 12.31 7.01 -2.96
N VAL A 251 11.29 6.30 -3.49
CA VAL A 251 10.51 5.30 -2.73
C VAL A 251 11.36 4.06 -2.39
N TYR A 252 12.34 3.73 -3.23
CA TYR A 252 13.12 2.49 -3.19
C TYR A 252 14.63 2.69 -2.90
N ASP A 253 15.15 3.92 -2.91
CA ASP A 253 16.54 4.19 -2.51
C ASP A 253 16.71 4.02 -0.99
N SER A 254 17.55 3.06 -0.61
CA SER A 254 17.86 2.68 0.77
C SER A 254 18.89 3.59 1.46
N GLU A 255 19.45 4.59 0.76
CA GLU A 255 20.52 5.45 1.27
C GLU A 255 20.07 6.48 2.32
N VAL A 256 18.76 6.52 2.64
CA VAL A 256 18.18 7.53 3.55
C VAL A 256 18.31 7.12 5.03
N MET A 257 18.34 5.81 5.33
CA MET A 257 18.39 5.29 6.70
C MET A 257 18.78 3.79 6.73
N GLU A 258 19.50 3.36 7.76
CA GLU A 258 19.61 1.94 8.13
C GLU A 258 18.39 1.50 8.98
N PRO A 259 17.63 0.47 8.56
CA PRO A 259 16.52 -0.06 9.35
C PRO A 259 16.99 -0.88 10.56
N ASP A 260 16.18 -0.94 11.62
CA ASP A 260 16.49 -1.74 12.82
C ASP A 260 16.48 -3.25 12.53
N ALA A 261 15.65 -3.70 11.58
CA ALA A 261 15.61 -5.06 11.09
C ALA A 261 15.24 -5.14 9.61
N VAL A 262 15.65 -6.21 8.95
CA VAL A 262 15.30 -6.52 7.56
C VAL A 262 14.70 -7.92 7.52
N ILE A 263 13.58 -8.08 6.81
CA ILE A 263 12.90 -9.36 6.62
C ILE A 263 12.72 -9.67 5.12
N ASP A 264 12.89 -10.94 4.78
CA ASP A 264 12.68 -11.53 3.46
C ASP A 264 11.37 -12.33 3.39
N ASP A 265 10.73 -12.56 4.53
CA ASP A 265 9.39 -13.13 4.64
C ASP A 265 8.69 -12.56 5.89
N PHE A 266 7.37 -12.36 5.80
CA PHE A 266 6.61 -11.69 6.87
C PHE A 266 6.62 -12.46 8.20
N THR A 267 6.81 -13.80 8.19
CA THR A 267 6.91 -14.60 9.42
C THR A 267 8.11 -14.24 10.30
N GLN A 268 9.15 -13.67 9.71
CA GLN A 268 10.34 -13.21 10.45
C GLN A 268 10.04 -12.01 11.36
N LEU A 269 8.85 -11.41 11.26
CA LEU A 269 8.39 -10.38 12.19
C LEU A 269 8.16 -10.94 13.61
N LEU A 270 7.81 -12.22 13.76
CA LEU A 270 7.53 -12.84 15.06
C LEU A 270 8.72 -12.79 16.04
N PRO A 271 9.93 -13.27 15.69
CA PRO A 271 11.07 -13.16 16.60
C PRO A 271 11.49 -11.71 16.87
N ILE A 272 11.28 -10.79 15.90
CA ILE A 272 11.56 -9.35 16.10
C ILE A 272 10.57 -8.76 17.12
N ALA A 273 9.30 -9.16 17.06
CA ALA A 273 8.28 -8.74 18.01
C ALA A 273 8.58 -9.22 19.45
N GLU A 274 9.17 -10.41 19.60
CA GLU A 274 9.59 -10.99 20.89
C GLU A 274 10.90 -10.38 21.42
N SER A 275 11.77 -9.90 20.54
CA SER A 275 13.05 -9.33 20.95
C SER A 275 12.85 -8.04 21.76
N HIS A 276 13.44 -8.03 22.98
CA HIS A 276 13.62 -6.83 23.78
C HIS A 276 14.75 -6.01 23.15
N VAL A 277 14.50 -5.38 22.00
CA VAL A 277 15.40 -4.35 21.51
C VAL A 277 15.28 -3.20 22.51
N PRO A 278 16.35 -2.86 23.27
CA PRO A 278 16.28 -1.74 24.18
C PRO A 278 15.96 -0.49 23.34
N MET A 279 14.95 0.28 23.77
CA MET A 279 14.71 1.60 23.20
C MET A 279 16.04 2.35 23.29
N SER A 280 16.62 2.74 22.15
CA SER A 280 17.78 3.61 22.18
C SER A 280 17.32 4.92 22.81
N ASP A 281 17.73 5.15 24.05
CA ASP A 281 17.61 6.46 24.69
C ASP A 281 18.16 7.50 23.72
N GLY A 282 17.39 8.59 23.55
CA GLY A 282 17.54 9.53 22.46
C GLY A 282 18.96 10.05 22.24
N ILE A 283 19.26 10.30 20.97
CA ILE A 283 20.24 11.29 20.51
C ILE A 283 21.69 11.02 20.97
N THR A 284 22.43 10.20 20.23
CA THR A 284 23.66 10.62 19.51
C THR A 284 24.33 9.41 18.86
N ARG A 285 24.22 9.28 17.53
CA ARG A 285 25.28 8.66 16.72
C ARG A 285 25.51 9.49 15.46
N ARG A 286 26.22 10.61 15.62
CA ARG A 286 27.14 11.03 14.56
C ARG A 286 28.26 10.00 14.56
N ARG A 287 28.20 9.01 13.66
CA ARG A 287 29.43 8.39 13.17
C ARG A 287 29.82 9.17 11.93
N GLN A 288 30.85 10.01 12.08
CA GLN A 288 31.68 10.42 10.96
C GLN A 288 32.17 9.14 10.28
N TRP A 289 31.96 9.02 8.97
CA TRP A 289 32.69 8.05 8.18
C TRP A 289 33.55 8.78 7.15
N GLU A 290 34.82 8.40 7.17
CA GLU A 290 35.87 8.83 6.27
C GLU A 290 35.55 8.36 4.85
N ALA A 291 35.75 9.25 3.88
CA ALA A 291 35.58 8.93 2.47
C ALA A 291 36.44 7.71 2.09
N VAL A 292 35.80 6.65 1.58
CA VAL A 292 36.49 5.55 0.91
C VAL A 292 37.01 6.09 -0.44
N PRO A 293 38.29 5.88 -0.81
CA PRO A 293 38.86 6.51 -1.99
C PRO A 293 38.27 5.92 -3.27
N ALA A 294 38.00 6.79 -4.25
CA ALA A 294 37.71 6.38 -5.61
C ALA A 294 38.90 5.58 -6.18
N GLY A 295 38.64 4.32 -6.56
CA GLY A 295 39.56 3.50 -7.34
C GLY A 295 39.66 3.98 -8.80
N PRO A 296 40.77 3.68 -9.49
CA PRO A 296 41.26 4.49 -10.59
C PRO A 296 40.55 4.24 -11.93
N ALA A 297 40.71 5.25 -12.79
CA ALA A 297 40.09 5.51 -14.09
C ALA A 297 40.11 4.38 -15.13
#